data_AF-A0A3S9PQ40-F1
#
_entry.id   AF-A0A3S9PQ40-F1
#
_cell.length_a   1.000
_cell.length_b   1.000
_cell.length_c   1.000
_cell.angle_alpha   90.00
_cell.angle_beta   90.00
_cell.angle_gamma   90.00
#
_symmetry.space_group_name_H-M   'P 1'
#
loop_
_entity.id
_entity.type
_entity.pdbx_description
1 polymer ?
#
loop_
_entity_poly.entity_id
_entity_poly.type
_entity_poly.pdbx_seq_one_letter_code
_entity_poly.pdbx_strand_id
1 'polypeptide(L)'
;MADRGDDALIARRVMELVLRHQRKGQRTGGCARTPCPDCRDAHLARVTRYVEAGEPVRFVLPAFPGKSPNAAKVLGTLPDMAERLALGFLAGLTARIRAVYAPGAEILICSDGRVFSDAVGIPDAHITGYQREMQRLIDALPEPSGIGLFNLEDVPEFAGLGHDRMRELLAERYAEPLDSLKERVRAGEEVALYRAMTRFLFEDADTPGRAGSRAALQRDARNRAYTVMQRSKAWGDLLAERFPGAVRLSIHPQPCGAEKLGIHLVDTPDNWLTPWHSVALDTGGGRYVLVKRSEAEERGAEPVLADGRPSHYARPAPALVTAAAPVAVPAA
;
A
#
# COMPACT_ATOMS: atom_id res chain seq x y z
N MET A 1 14.48 -1.73 38.66
CA MET A 1 14.37 -0.26 38.45
C MET A 1 15.41 0.29 37.46
N ALA A 2 16.26 -0.56 36.86
CA ALA A 2 17.34 -0.16 35.94
C ALA A 2 17.00 -0.27 34.44
N ASP A 3 15.76 -0.64 34.07
CA ASP A 3 15.38 -1.05 32.70
C ASP A 3 14.64 0.04 31.88
N ARG A 4 13.88 0.91 32.55
CA ARG A 4 13.02 1.92 31.90
C ARG A 4 13.78 2.93 31.02
N GLY A 5 15.07 3.15 31.29
CA GLY A 5 15.91 4.04 30.48
C GLY A 5 16.32 3.41 29.15
N ASP A 6 16.51 2.08 29.12
CA ASP A 6 16.87 1.34 27.91
C ASP A 6 15.62 1.10 27.05
N ASP A 7 14.47 0.79 27.66
CA ASP A 7 13.19 0.63 26.96
C ASP A 7 12.81 1.87 26.15
N ALA A 8 12.96 3.06 26.75
CA ALA A 8 12.69 4.32 26.06
C ALA A 8 13.65 4.56 24.88
N LEU A 9 14.92 4.15 25.01
CA LEU A 9 15.90 4.26 23.94
C LEU A 9 15.60 3.28 22.80
N ILE A 10 15.22 2.04 23.13
CA ILE A 10 14.79 1.01 22.18
C ILE A 10 13.56 1.50 21.41
N ALA A 11 12.51 1.98 22.10
CA ALA A 11 11.29 2.47 21.47
C ALA A 11 11.57 3.62 20.49
N ARG A 12 12.49 4.53 20.84
CA ARG A 12 12.95 5.60 19.94
C ARG A 12 13.65 5.03 18.71
N ARG A 13 14.57 4.07 18.87
CA ARG A 13 15.27 3.42 17.75
C ARG A 13 14.31 2.70 16.81
N VAL A 14 13.31 1.98 17.34
CA VAL A 14 12.26 1.35 16.55
C VAL A 14 11.53 2.39 15.69
N MET A 15 11.06 3.47 16.30
CA MET A 15 10.37 4.53 15.56
C MET A 15 11.27 5.23 14.54
N GLU A 16 12.55 5.42 14.83
CA GLU A 16 13.50 6.00 13.88
C GLU A 16 13.73 5.12 12.65
N LEU A 17 13.74 3.79 12.80
CA LEU A 17 13.80 2.85 11.68
C LEU A 17 12.58 2.99 10.76
N VAL A 18 11.38 3.10 11.34
CA VAL A 18 10.14 3.30 10.57
C VAL A 18 10.12 4.67 9.88
N LEU A 19 10.49 5.73 10.61
CA LEU A 19 10.43 7.12 10.12
C LEU A 19 11.42 7.43 8.99
N ARG A 20 12.49 6.64 8.83
CA ARG A 20 13.37 6.74 7.64
C ARG A 20 12.63 6.51 6.33
N HIS A 21 11.52 5.78 6.38
CA HIS A 21 10.68 5.45 5.23
C HIS A 21 9.37 6.24 5.21
N GLN A 22 9.27 7.32 5.98
CA GLN A 22 8.03 8.08 6.12
C GLN A 22 7.61 8.78 4.82
N ARG A 23 6.35 8.54 4.42
CA ARG A 23 5.67 9.26 3.35
C ARG A 23 5.02 10.53 3.94
N LYS A 24 5.65 11.69 3.75
CA LYS A 24 5.21 12.98 4.33
C LYS A 24 4.30 13.76 3.37
N GLY A 25 3.21 14.33 3.87
CA GLY A 25 2.33 15.22 3.09
C GLY A 25 2.96 16.58 2.77
N GLN A 26 3.73 17.13 3.71
CA GLN A 26 4.50 18.36 3.56
C GLN A 26 5.83 18.25 4.33
N ARG A 27 6.90 18.86 3.82
CA ARG A 27 8.22 18.91 4.47
C ARG A 27 8.53 20.32 4.96
N THR A 28 7.71 20.84 5.88
CA THR A 28 7.86 22.18 6.45
C THR A 28 8.15 22.10 7.95
N GLY A 29 8.79 23.14 8.50
CA GLY A 29 9.07 23.26 9.94
C GLY A 29 9.86 22.09 10.54
N GLY A 30 9.49 21.65 11.75
CA GLY A 30 10.10 20.51 12.45
C GLY A 30 10.03 19.17 11.70
N CYS A 31 9.13 19.06 10.71
CA CYS A 31 8.97 17.91 9.84
C CYS A 31 9.90 17.92 8.62
N ALA A 32 10.72 18.95 8.42
CA ALA A 32 11.75 18.96 7.38
C ALA A 32 12.83 17.89 7.62
N ARG A 33 13.11 17.56 8.90
CA ARG A 33 14.10 16.55 9.29
C ARG A 33 13.51 15.14 9.24
N THR A 34 14.33 14.17 8.85
CA THR A 34 13.99 12.75 8.90
C THR A 34 15.09 12.01 9.68
N PRO A 35 14.76 11.32 10.80
CA PRO A 35 13.44 11.20 11.44
C PRO A 35 12.90 12.53 12.01
N CYS A 36 11.58 12.73 11.96
CA CYS A 36 10.92 13.92 12.53
C CYS A 36 10.57 13.67 14.02
N PRO A 37 10.97 14.54 14.97
CA PRO A 37 10.64 14.39 16.38
C PRO A 37 9.12 14.34 16.65
N ASP A 38 8.34 15.27 16.09
CA ASP A 38 6.89 15.33 16.33
C ASP A 38 6.17 14.06 15.85
N CYS A 39 6.59 13.54 14.68
CA CYS A 39 6.05 12.28 14.15
C CYS A 39 6.47 11.07 15.00
N ARG A 40 7.69 11.08 15.57
CA ARG A 40 8.12 10.02 16.50
C ARG A 40 7.27 10.06 17.77
N ASP A 41 7.19 11.24 18.37
CA ASP A 41 6.62 11.42 19.70
C ASP A 41 5.10 11.14 19.69
N ALA A 42 4.41 11.36 18.56
CA ALA A 42 3.01 10.98 18.34
C ALA A 42 2.73 9.46 18.46
N HIS A 43 3.73 8.61 18.27
CA HIS A 43 3.59 7.14 18.36
C HIS A 43 4.43 6.51 19.47
N LEU A 44 5.35 7.27 20.08
CA LEU A 44 6.35 6.73 20.99
C LEU A 44 5.72 6.03 22.19
N ALA A 45 4.66 6.60 22.79
CA ALA A 45 3.97 5.98 23.92
C ALA A 45 3.41 4.58 23.60
N ARG A 46 2.89 4.37 22.38
CA ARG A 46 2.38 3.06 21.94
C ARG A 46 3.52 2.05 21.81
N VAL A 47 4.64 2.48 21.22
CA VAL A 47 5.82 1.62 21.05
C VAL A 47 6.47 1.28 22.39
N THR A 48 6.64 2.27 23.27
CA THR A 48 7.18 2.06 24.62
C THR A 48 6.40 1.01 25.38
N ARG A 49 5.06 1.02 25.29
CA ARG A 49 4.23 0.00 25.95
C ARG A 49 4.55 -1.43 25.48
N TYR A 50 4.75 -1.66 24.18
CA TYR A 50 5.16 -2.98 23.68
C TYR A 50 6.57 -3.35 24.16
N VAL A 51 7.49 -2.39 24.11
CA VAL A 51 8.88 -2.60 24.56
C VAL A 51 8.93 -2.98 26.03
N GLU A 52 8.27 -2.22 26.92
CA GLU A 52 8.17 -2.48 28.36
C GLU A 52 7.49 -3.84 28.67
N ALA A 53 6.60 -4.31 27.79
CA ALA A 53 5.94 -5.61 27.90
C ALA A 53 6.78 -6.77 27.34
N GLY A 54 7.89 -6.50 26.65
CA GLY A 54 8.66 -7.53 25.96
C GLY A 54 7.92 -8.17 24.77
N GLU A 55 6.93 -7.47 24.20
CA GLU A 55 6.07 -7.95 23.12
C GLU A 55 6.47 -7.35 21.76
N PRO A 56 6.30 -8.08 20.64
CA PRO A 56 6.51 -7.50 19.31
C PRO A 56 5.68 -6.24 19.10
N VAL A 57 6.32 -5.17 18.59
CA VAL A 57 5.63 -3.92 18.30
C VAL A 57 4.66 -4.14 17.14
N ARG A 58 3.36 -3.98 17.39
CA ARG A 58 2.32 -4.21 16.38
C ARG A 58 2.02 -2.97 15.56
N PHE A 59 2.05 -3.13 14.25
CA PHE A 59 1.65 -2.14 13.25
C PHE A 59 0.45 -2.67 12.46
N VAL A 60 -0.48 -1.78 12.11
CA VAL A 60 -1.61 -2.09 11.23
C VAL A 60 -1.57 -1.21 9.99
N LEU A 61 -1.63 -1.82 8.81
CA LEU A 61 -1.46 -1.14 7.52
C LEU A 61 -2.61 -1.46 6.57
N PRO A 62 -3.58 -0.55 6.37
CA PRO A 62 -4.59 -0.67 5.32
C PRO A 62 -3.94 -0.44 3.97
N ALA A 63 -3.90 -1.49 3.17
CA ALA A 63 -3.17 -1.55 1.92
C ALA A 63 -3.51 -2.85 1.19
N PHE A 64 -3.07 -2.97 -0.06
CA PHE A 64 -3.20 -4.18 -0.87
C PHE A 64 -4.67 -4.63 -1.05
N PRO A 65 -5.57 -3.75 -1.56
CA PRO A 65 -6.98 -4.09 -1.80
C PRO A 65 -7.20 -5.08 -2.96
N GLY A 66 -6.31 -5.06 -3.95
CA GLY A 66 -6.55 -5.63 -5.26
C GLY A 66 -5.96 -4.74 -6.34
N LYS A 67 -5.58 -5.31 -7.49
CA LYS A 67 -5.09 -4.54 -8.64
C LYS A 67 -6.18 -3.63 -9.20
N SER A 68 -5.78 -2.45 -9.67
CA SER A 68 -6.64 -1.51 -10.40
C SER A 68 -7.47 -2.24 -11.47
N PRO A 69 -8.76 -1.91 -11.64
CA PRO A 69 -9.56 -2.45 -12.74
C PRO A 69 -9.12 -1.88 -14.10
N ASN A 70 -8.28 -0.84 -14.12
CA ASN A 70 -7.72 -0.29 -15.34
C ASN A 70 -6.53 -1.11 -15.83
N ALA A 71 -6.73 -1.93 -16.86
CA ALA A 71 -5.67 -2.73 -17.48
C ALA A 71 -4.51 -1.87 -18.03
N ALA A 72 -4.71 -0.58 -18.30
CA ALA A 72 -3.63 0.32 -18.70
C ALA A 72 -2.72 0.73 -17.53
N LYS A 73 -3.05 0.41 -16.28
CA LYS A 73 -2.25 0.72 -15.09
C LYS A 73 -1.44 -0.46 -14.56
N VAL A 74 -1.90 -1.68 -14.81
CA VAL A 74 -1.40 -2.92 -14.17
C VAL A 74 -1.21 -4.04 -15.19
N LEU A 75 -0.52 -5.12 -14.78
CA LEU A 75 -0.21 -6.26 -15.62
C LEU A 75 -1.27 -7.38 -15.59
N GLY A 76 -2.17 -7.35 -14.61
CA GLY A 76 -3.20 -8.36 -14.40
C GLY A 76 -4.01 -8.07 -13.14
N THR A 77 -4.80 -9.05 -12.69
CA THR A 77 -5.64 -8.92 -11.48
C THR A 77 -4.97 -9.43 -10.22
N LEU A 78 -3.87 -10.18 -10.35
CA LEU A 78 -3.13 -10.78 -9.25
C LEU A 78 -1.89 -9.94 -8.87
N PRO A 79 -1.37 -10.07 -7.63
CA PRO A 79 -0.08 -9.54 -7.22
C PRO A 79 1.05 -9.93 -8.18
N ASP A 80 1.91 -8.96 -8.49
CA ASP A 80 3.07 -9.14 -9.36
C ASP A 80 4.36 -8.73 -8.64
N MET A 81 5.43 -8.39 -9.37
CA MET A 81 6.69 -7.99 -8.75
C MET A 81 6.53 -6.77 -7.85
N ALA A 82 5.59 -5.86 -8.15
CA ALA A 82 5.39 -4.66 -7.35
C ALA A 82 4.99 -5.00 -5.91
N GLU A 83 4.07 -5.95 -5.72
CA GLU A 83 3.69 -6.44 -4.39
C GLU A 83 4.82 -7.23 -3.73
N ARG A 84 5.56 -8.06 -4.47
CA ARG A 84 6.69 -8.81 -3.92
C ARG A 84 7.75 -7.89 -3.33
N LEU A 85 8.11 -6.82 -4.05
CA LEU A 85 9.05 -5.80 -3.57
C LEU A 85 8.53 -5.11 -2.31
N ALA A 86 7.25 -4.77 -2.28
CA ALA A 86 6.62 -4.13 -1.12
C ALA A 86 6.63 -5.05 0.12
N LEU A 87 6.30 -6.32 -0.04
CA LEU A 87 6.34 -7.31 1.05
C LEU A 87 7.78 -7.55 1.53
N GLY A 88 8.74 -7.68 0.60
CA GLY A 88 10.15 -7.82 0.93
C GLY A 88 10.70 -6.60 1.70
N PHE A 89 10.28 -5.38 1.32
CA PHE A 89 10.60 -4.17 2.06
C PHE A 89 10.06 -4.20 3.50
N LEU A 90 8.77 -4.56 3.68
CA LEU A 90 8.14 -4.62 5.00
C LEU A 90 8.79 -5.69 5.88
N ALA A 91 9.06 -6.88 5.35
CA ALA A 91 9.79 -7.94 6.06
C ALA A 91 11.23 -7.53 6.38
N GLY A 92 11.89 -6.80 5.48
CA GLY A 92 13.20 -6.22 5.78
C GLY A 92 13.14 -5.20 6.92
N LEU A 93 12.05 -4.42 7.03
CA LEU A 93 11.84 -3.48 8.12
C LEU A 93 11.62 -4.19 9.47
N THR A 94 10.79 -5.23 9.52
CA THR A 94 10.59 -6.03 10.75
C THR A 94 11.89 -6.70 11.20
N ALA A 95 12.70 -7.21 10.27
CA ALA A 95 14.03 -7.76 10.57
C ALA A 95 15.00 -6.72 11.14
N ARG A 96 15.02 -5.49 10.60
CA ARG A 96 15.82 -4.38 11.15
C ARG A 96 15.38 -3.98 12.56
N ILE A 97 14.07 -4.01 12.82
CA ILE A 97 13.53 -3.74 14.17
C ILE A 97 13.96 -4.85 15.13
N ARG A 98 13.87 -6.12 14.70
CA ARG A 98 14.31 -7.27 15.50
C ARG A 98 15.79 -7.19 15.92
N ALA A 99 16.64 -6.67 15.04
CA ALA A 99 18.06 -6.50 15.34
C ALA A 99 18.34 -5.47 16.46
N VAL A 100 17.41 -4.55 16.75
CA VAL A 100 17.54 -3.57 17.85
C VAL A 100 16.63 -3.88 19.05
N TYR A 101 15.63 -4.75 18.86
CA TYR A 101 14.65 -5.16 19.85
C TYR A 101 14.25 -6.61 19.61
N ALA A 102 14.73 -7.55 20.44
CA ALA A 102 14.67 -8.98 20.14
C ALA A 102 13.25 -9.54 19.85
N PRO A 103 12.16 -9.13 20.53
CA PRO A 103 10.79 -9.52 20.17
C PRO A 103 10.38 -9.05 18.76
N GLY A 104 10.98 -7.98 18.26
CA GLY A 104 10.79 -7.48 16.91
C GLY A 104 9.49 -6.70 16.72
N ALA A 105 8.93 -6.81 15.51
CA ALA A 105 7.70 -6.14 15.13
C ALA A 105 6.84 -7.04 14.25
N GLU A 106 5.53 -6.79 14.31
CA GLU A 106 4.52 -7.41 13.45
C GLU A 106 3.84 -6.32 12.63
N ILE A 107 3.80 -6.48 11.32
CA ILE A 107 3.02 -5.63 10.42
C ILE A 107 1.85 -6.44 9.90
N LEU A 108 0.66 -6.13 10.40
CA LEU A 108 -0.59 -6.70 9.92
C LEU A 108 -1.12 -5.85 8.76
N ILE A 109 -1.08 -6.42 7.56
CA ILE A 109 -1.69 -5.82 6.36
C ILE A 109 -3.20 -6.02 6.47
N CYS A 110 -3.93 -4.93 6.67
CA CYS A 110 -5.38 -4.93 6.79
C CYS A 110 -6.01 -4.65 5.41
N SER A 111 -6.10 -5.67 4.55
CA SER A 111 -6.60 -5.52 3.18
C SER A 111 -8.00 -4.92 3.16
N ASP A 112 -8.14 -3.82 2.43
CA ASP A 112 -9.36 -3.05 2.28
C ASP A 112 -10.08 -3.34 0.95
N GLY A 113 -9.68 -4.41 0.25
CA GLY A 113 -10.28 -4.82 -1.03
C GLY A 113 -11.76 -5.09 -0.91
N ARG A 114 -12.14 -6.00 0.00
CA ARG A 114 -13.53 -6.38 0.22
C ARG A 114 -14.41 -5.21 0.68
N VAL A 115 -13.81 -4.28 1.43
CA VAL A 115 -14.46 -3.04 1.91
C VAL A 115 -14.88 -2.17 0.72
N PHE A 116 -14.05 -2.08 -0.31
CA PHE A 116 -14.26 -1.13 -1.40
C PHE A 116 -14.78 -1.73 -2.71
N SER A 117 -14.74 -3.06 -2.91
CA SER A 117 -15.08 -3.78 -4.16
C SER A 117 -15.99 -3.03 -5.14
N ASP A 118 -17.28 -2.90 -4.81
CA ASP A 118 -18.32 -2.23 -5.59
C ASP A 118 -18.07 -0.73 -5.77
N ALA A 119 -17.56 -0.07 -4.74
CA ALA A 119 -17.24 1.36 -4.77
C ALA A 119 -16.04 1.68 -5.66
N VAL A 120 -15.10 0.75 -5.88
CA VAL A 120 -13.93 0.94 -6.78
C VAL A 120 -14.06 0.20 -8.11
N GLY A 121 -15.08 -0.65 -8.27
CA GLY A 121 -15.32 -1.39 -9.53
C GLY A 121 -14.41 -2.60 -9.72
N ILE A 122 -13.92 -3.21 -8.63
CA ILE A 122 -13.15 -4.45 -8.67
C ILE A 122 -14.07 -5.60 -8.28
N PRO A 123 -14.32 -6.59 -9.16
CA PRO A 123 -15.14 -7.75 -8.84
C PRO A 123 -14.64 -8.50 -7.60
N ASP A 124 -15.57 -8.93 -6.75
CA ASP A 124 -15.26 -9.67 -5.53
C ASP A 124 -14.40 -10.93 -5.77
N ALA A 125 -14.55 -11.59 -6.92
CA ALA A 125 -13.72 -12.74 -7.31
C ALA A 125 -12.25 -12.36 -7.58
N HIS A 126 -11.99 -11.16 -8.13
CA HIS A 126 -10.64 -10.66 -8.32
C HIS A 126 -9.98 -10.34 -6.97
N ILE A 127 -10.74 -9.79 -6.02
CA ILE A 127 -10.26 -9.55 -4.65
C ILE A 127 -9.88 -10.88 -3.98
N THR A 128 -10.75 -11.89 -4.06
CA THR A 128 -10.45 -13.23 -3.51
C THR A 128 -9.19 -13.82 -4.13
N GLY A 129 -9.01 -13.72 -5.45
CA GLY A 129 -7.80 -14.18 -6.13
C GLY A 129 -6.56 -13.43 -5.66
N TYR A 130 -6.66 -12.11 -5.53
CA TYR A 130 -5.57 -11.25 -5.06
C TYR A 130 -5.17 -11.56 -3.61
N GLN A 131 -6.13 -11.70 -2.69
CA GLN A 131 -5.89 -12.06 -1.30
C GLN A 131 -5.18 -13.41 -1.16
N ARG A 132 -5.61 -14.42 -1.92
CA ARG A 132 -4.97 -15.75 -1.92
C ARG A 132 -3.52 -15.69 -2.39
N GLU A 133 -3.25 -14.93 -3.45
CA GLU A 133 -1.88 -14.79 -3.93
C GLU A 133 -1.04 -13.94 -2.97
N MET A 134 -1.59 -12.89 -2.35
CA MET A 134 -0.93 -12.13 -1.29
C MET A 134 -0.52 -13.05 -0.13
N GLN A 135 -1.40 -13.94 0.32
CA GLN A 135 -1.07 -14.93 1.34
C GLN A 135 0.07 -15.84 0.88
N ARG A 136 0.03 -16.36 -0.36
CA ARG A 136 1.15 -17.15 -0.91
C ARG A 136 2.47 -16.37 -0.94
N LEU A 137 2.44 -15.07 -1.25
CA LEU A 137 3.64 -14.24 -1.23
C LEU A 137 4.18 -14.04 0.18
N ILE A 138 3.29 -13.87 1.16
CA ILE A 138 3.66 -13.75 2.58
C ILE A 138 4.26 -15.07 3.08
N ASP A 139 3.64 -16.20 2.78
CA ASP A 139 4.11 -17.55 3.17
C ASP A 139 5.50 -17.89 2.57
N ALA A 140 5.86 -17.24 1.46
CA ALA A 140 7.15 -17.40 0.80
C ALA A 140 8.26 -16.49 1.35
N LEU A 141 7.95 -15.59 2.29
CA LEU A 141 8.95 -14.72 2.92
C LEU A 141 9.85 -15.53 3.88
N PRO A 142 11.10 -15.09 4.10
CA PRO A 142 11.97 -15.72 5.10
C PRO A 142 11.40 -15.60 6.52
N GLU A 143 11.30 -16.74 7.22
CA GLU A 143 10.80 -16.77 8.59
C GLU A 143 11.88 -16.42 9.63
N PRO A 144 11.52 -15.70 10.72
CA PRO A 144 10.22 -15.07 10.96
C PRO A 144 10.07 -13.74 10.22
N SER A 145 9.09 -13.65 9.31
CA SER A 145 8.88 -12.47 8.46
C SER A 145 8.25 -11.29 9.21
N GLY A 146 7.44 -11.56 10.24
CA GLY A 146 6.68 -10.55 10.97
C GLY A 146 5.59 -9.88 10.13
N ILE A 147 5.16 -10.49 9.02
CA ILE A 147 4.09 -9.98 8.15
C ILE A 147 2.85 -10.86 8.29
N GLY A 148 1.71 -10.23 8.50
CA GLY A 148 0.41 -10.90 8.51
C GLY A 148 -0.56 -10.25 7.53
N LEU A 149 -1.64 -10.98 7.21
CA LEU A 149 -2.77 -10.48 6.42
C LEU A 149 -4.04 -10.57 7.26
N PHE A 150 -4.86 -9.52 7.21
CA PHE A 150 -6.17 -9.44 7.83
C PHE A 150 -7.15 -8.82 6.84
N ASN A 151 -8.19 -9.56 6.52
CA ASN A 151 -9.23 -9.19 5.57
C ASN A 151 -10.54 -8.91 6.30
N LEU A 152 -11.50 -8.35 5.58
CA LEU A 152 -12.86 -8.21 6.10
C LEU A 152 -13.48 -9.58 6.44
N GLU A 153 -13.13 -10.65 5.71
CA GLU A 153 -13.64 -11.99 5.96
C GLU A 153 -13.09 -12.62 7.25
N ASP A 154 -11.99 -12.09 7.80
CA ASP A 154 -11.34 -12.58 9.02
C ASP A 154 -11.97 -11.99 10.29
N VAL A 155 -12.95 -11.10 10.14
CA VAL A 155 -13.77 -10.57 11.23
C VAL A 155 -14.77 -11.67 11.64
N PRO A 156 -14.67 -12.25 12.86
CA PRO A 156 -15.53 -13.37 13.27
C PRO A 156 -17.02 -13.08 13.16
N GLU A 157 -17.42 -11.83 13.40
CA GLU A 157 -18.80 -11.36 13.29
C GLU A 157 -19.33 -11.35 11.85
N PHE A 158 -18.43 -11.41 10.87
CA PHE A 158 -18.73 -11.41 9.44
C PHE A 158 -18.54 -12.80 8.81
N ALA A 159 -18.04 -13.77 9.58
CA ALA A 159 -17.74 -15.11 9.08
C ALA A 159 -18.98 -15.78 8.48
N GLY A 160 -18.83 -16.34 7.28
CA GLY A 160 -19.89 -17.05 6.55
C GLY A 160 -20.93 -16.16 5.86
N LEU A 161 -20.85 -14.83 6.00
CA LEU A 161 -21.73 -13.91 5.27
C LEU A 161 -21.31 -13.75 3.80
N GLY A 162 -22.26 -13.38 2.95
CA GLY A 162 -21.96 -12.91 1.60
C GLY A 162 -21.23 -11.57 1.63
N HIS A 163 -20.38 -11.30 0.63
CA HIS A 163 -19.53 -10.11 0.57
C HIS A 163 -20.30 -8.77 0.68
N ASP A 164 -21.47 -8.65 0.04
CA ASP A 164 -22.33 -7.48 0.17
C ASP A 164 -22.79 -7.28 1.61
N ARG A 165 -23.22 -8.37 2.27
CA ARG A 165 -23.67 -8.32 3.66
C ARG A 165 -22.54 -7.95 4.63
N MET A 166 -21.31 -8.38 4.35
CA MET A 166 -20.14 -7.93 5.13
C MET A 166 -19.93 -6.42 5.04
N ARG A 167 -20.06 -5.84 3.83
CA ARG A 167 -19.95 -4.40 3.60
C ARG A 167 -21.07 -3.62 4.29
N GLU A 168 -22.30 -4.13 4.20
CA GLU A 168 -23.45 -3.55 4.89
C GLU A 168 -23.25 -3.55 6.41
N LEU A 169 -22.84 -4.68 6.99
CA LEU A 169 -22.65 -4.79 8.43
C LEU A 169 -21.47 -3.95 8.95
N LEU A 170 -20.41 -3.80 8.16
CA LEU A 170 -19.35 -2.83 8.43
C LEU A 170 -19.90 -1.40 8.47
N ALA A 171 -20.75 -1.03 7.50
CA ALA A 171 -21.34 0.29 7.46
C ALA A 171 -22.34 0.51 8.62
N GLU A 172 -23.19 -0.46 8.91
CA GLU A 172 -24.15 -0.40 10.03
C GLU A 172 -23.48 -0.14 11.38
N ARG A 173 -22.29 -0.72 11.60
CA ARG A 173 -21.57 -0.63 12.88
C ARG A 173 -20.64 0.57 13.01
N TYR A 174 -19.97 0.95 11.91
CA TYR A 174 -18.83 1.88 11.97
C TYR A 174 -18.95 3.08 11.04
N ALA A 175 -19.87 3.07 10.07
CA ALA A 175 -20.01 4.20 9.17
C ALA A 175 -20.90 5.29 9.78
N GLU A 176 -20.46 6.54 9.61
CA GLU A 176 -21.34 7.69 9.76
C GLU A 176 -22.31 7.83 8.58
N PRO A 177 -23.45 8.52 8.72
CA PRO A 177 -24.35 8.78 7.61
C PRO A 177 -23.66 9.54 6.45
N LEU A 178 -23.92 9.13 5.21
CA LEU A 178 -23.34 9.79 4.02
C LEU A 178 -23.70 11.28 3.93
N ASP A 179 -24.87 11.68 4.43
CA ASP A 179 -25.30 13.07 4.35
C ASP A 179 -24.48 13.98 5.28
N SER A 180 -24.09 13.50 6.47
CA SER A 180 -23.16 14.21 7.35
C SER A 180 -21.79 14.42 6.70
N LEU A 181 -21.28 13.40 6.01
CA LEU A 181 -20.05 13.49 5.24
C LEU A 181 -20.16 14.51 4.09
N LYS A 182 -21.29 14.52 3.37
CA LYS A 182 -21.55 15.50 2.30
C LYS A 182 -21.62 16.93 2.84
N GLU A 183 -22.23 17.13 4.00
CA GLU A 183 -22.32 18.43 4.67
C GLU A 183 -20.93 18.96 5.02
N ARG A 184 -20.05 18.14 5.60
CA ARG A 184 -18.66 18.53 5.86
C ARG A 184 -17.91 18.91 4.59
N VAL A 185 -18.02 18.10 3.54
CA VAL A 185 -17.42 18.43 2.23
C VAL A 185 -17.94 19.75 1.67
N ARG A 186 -19.23 20.06 1.84
CA ARG A 186 -19.81 21.36 1.43
C ARG A 186 -19.34 22.51 2.31
N ALA A 187 -19.13 22.28 3.60
CA ALA A 187 -18.59 23.24 4.55
C ALA A 187 -17.09 23.55 4.34
N GLY A 188 -16.43 22.84 3.42
CA GLY A 188 -15.00 23.01 3.13
C GLY A 188 -14.10 22.04 3.89
N GLU A 189 -14.66 21.25 4.80
CA GLU A 189 -13.98 20.19 5.54
C GLU A 189 -13.79 18.97 4.63
N GLU A 190 -12.66 18.26 4.73
CA GLU A 190 -12.40 17.02 3.96
C GLU A 190 -12.41 17.15 2.42
N VAL A 191 -12.53 18.37 1.87
CA VAL A 191 -12.56 18.64 0.41
C VAL A 191 -11.33 18.08 -0.31
N ALA A 192 -10.16 18.16 0.32
CA ALA A 192 -8.93 17.62 -0.24
C ALA A 192 -9.01 16.09 -0.42
N LEU A 193 -9.53 15.38 0.58
CA LEU A 193 -9.73 13.94 0.54
C LEU A 193 -10.78 13.56 -0.51
N TYR A 194 -11.92 14.27 -0.52
CA TYR A 194 -12.98 14.07 -1.51
C TYR A 194 -12.46 14.21 -2.96
N ARG A 195 -11.67 15.26 -3.24
CA ARG A 195 -11.06 15.48 -4.55
C ARG A 195 -10.06 14.38 -4.91
N ALA A 196 -9.25 13.94 -3.95
CA ALA A 196 -8.28 12.87 -4.16
C ALA A 196 -8.98 11.54 -4.51
N MET A 197 -10.00 11.15 -3.74
CA MET A 197 -10.78 9.92 -3.99
C MET A 197 -11.54 10.01 -5.32
N THR A 198 -12.13 11.16 -5.63
CA THR A 198 -12.80 11.38 -6.92
C THR A 198 -11.85 11.21 -8.10
N ARG A 199 -10.65 11.81 -8.03
CA ARG A 199 -9.63 11.68 -9.09
C ARG A 199 -9.20 10.22 -9.25
N PHE A 200 -8.95 9.55 -8.13
CA PHE A 200 -8.56 8.15 -8.10
C PHE A 200 -9.60 7.24 -8.79
N LEU A 201 -10.87 7.36 -8.39
CA LEU A 201 -11.97 6.59 -8.98
C LEU A 201 -12.19 6.91 -10.46
N PHE A 202 -11.97 8.16 -10.86
CA PHE A 202 -12.03 8.58 -12.25
C PHE A 202 -10.94 7.87 -13.07
N GLU A 203 -9.68 7.95 -12.66
CA GLU A 203 -8.53 7.35 -13.36
C GLU A 203 -8.63 5.82 -13.47
N ASP A 204 -9.12 5.15 -12.42
CA ASP A 204 -9.32 3.70 -12.43
C ASP A 204 -10.44 3.24 -13.36
N ALA A 205 -11.47 4.07 -13.54
CA ALA A 205 -12.56 3.73 -14.43
C ALA A 205 -12.34 4.24 -15.87
N ASP A 206 -11.44 5.20 -16.10
CA ASP A 206 -11.12 5.77 -17.43
C ASP A 206 -10.26 4.81 -18.26
N THR A 207 -10.88 3.72 -18.72
CA THR A 207 -10.23 2.65 -19.50
C THR A 207 -10.41 2.85 -21.01
N PRO A 208 -9.45 2.38 -21.83
CA PRO A 208 -9.64 2.29 -23.28
C PRO A 208 -10.87 1.43 -23.61
N GLY A 209 -11.77 1.94 -24.47
CA GLY A 209 -12.99 1.22 -24.88
C GLY A 209 -14.19 1.40 -23.95
N ARG A 210 -14.08 2.24 -22.91
CA ARG A 210 -15.22 2.55 -22.03
C ARG A 210 -16.35 3.27 -22.78
N ALA A 211 -17.57 2.78 -22.58
CA ALA A 211 -18.79 3.43 -23.05
C ALA A 211 -19.18 4.67 -22.22
N GLY A 212 -19.85 5.63 -22.86
CA GLY A 212 -20.38 6.83 -22.21
C GLY A 212 -19.40 8.00 -22.14
N SER A 213 -19.87 9.13 -21.61
CA SER A 213 -19.09 10.38 -21.60
C SER A 213 -18.17 10.51 -20.39
N ARG A 214 -17.03 11.20 -20.57
CA ARG A 214 -16.14 11.60 -19.47
C ARG A 214 -16.87 12.43 -18.40
N ALA A 215 -17.89 13.19 -18.78
CA ALA A 215 -18.71 13.95 -17.84
C ALA A 215 -19.59 13.02 -16.97
N ALA A 216 -20.16 11.96 -17.55
CA ALA A 216 -20.90 10.95 -16.79
C ALA A 216 -19.97 10.20 -15.84
N LEU A 217 -18.76 9.83 -16.29
CA LEU A 217 -17.72 9.28 -15.43
C LEU A 217 -17.41 10.18 -14.24
N GLN A 218 -17.15 11.46 -14.51
CA GLN A 218 -16.80 12.41 -13.46
C GLN A 218 -17.90 12.54 -12.41
N ARG A 219 -19.17 12.45 -12.80
CA ARG A 219 -20.31 12.44 -11.87
C ARG A 219 -20.39 11.15 -11.07
N ASP A 220 -20.21 10.00 -11.71
CA ASP A 220 -20.18 8.70 -11.03
C ASP A 220 -19.04 8.63 -10.00
N ALA A 221 -17.82 8.99 -10.39
CA ALA A 221 -16.66 9.02 -9.49
C ALA A 221 -16.88 9.96 -8.28
N ARG A 222 -17.52 11.12 -8.49
CA ARG A 222 -17.91 12.04 -7.41
C ARG A 222 -18.91 11.45 -6.43
N ASN A 223 -19.85 10.64 -6.92
CA ASN A 223 -20.85 9.99 -6.07
C ASN A 223 -20.20 8.86 -5.26
N ARG A 224 -19.43 7.98 -5.92
CA ARG A 224 -18.74 6.86 -5.28
C ARG A 224 -17.64 7.32 -4.30
N ALA A 225 -17.06 8.49 -4.50
CA ALA A 225 -16.05 9.04 -3.58
C ALA A 225 -16.56 9.16 -2.14
N TYR A 226 -17.84 9.51 -1.94
CA TYR A 226 -18.42 9.55 -0.60
C TYR A 226 -18.48 8.17 0.05
N THR A 227 -18.86 7.14 -0.69
CA THR A 227 -18.86 5.75 -0.20
C THR A 227 -17.45 5.29 0.16
N VAL A 228 -16.45 5.59 -0.67
CA VAL A 228 -15.04 5.25 -0.37
C VAL A 228 -14.55 5.95 0.89
N MET A 229 -14.83 7.25 1.04
CA MET A 229 -14.46 8.00 2.25
C MET A 229 -15.13 7.42 3.50
N GLN A 230 -16.44 7.20 3.45
CA GLN A 230 -17.23 6.64 4.54
C GLN A 230 -16.69 5.26 4.96
N ARG A 231 -16.52 4.35 4.00
CA ARG A 231 -16.03 2.99 4.28
C ARG A 231 -14.57 2.97 4.71
N SER A 232 -13.74 3.90 4.23
CA SER A 232 -12.36 4.05 4.72
C SER A 232 -12.32 4.44 6.19
N LYS A 233 -13.20 5.34 6.62
CA LYS A 233 -13.37 5.68 8.03
C LYS A 233 -13.87 4.47 8.83
N ALA A 234 -14.94 3.82 8.36
CA ALA A 234 -15.53 2.65 9.02
C ALA A 234 -14.51 1.51 9.20
N TRP A 235 -13.70 1.23 8.18
CA TRP A 235 -12.61 0.26 8.27
C TRP A 235 -11.52 0.71 9.24
N GLY A 236 -11.20 2.00 9.26
CA GLY A 236 -10.29 2.58 10.24
C GLY A 236 -10.76 2.37 11.68
N ASP A 237 -12.03 2.63 11.95
CA ASP A 237 -12.64 2.52 13.28
C ASP A 237 -12.70 1.05 13.74
N LEU A 238 -13.12 0.13 12.86
CA LEU A 238 -13.08 -1.32 13.13
C LEU A 238 -11.66 -1.75 13.51
N LEU A 239 -10.66 -1.34 12.73
CA LEU A 239 -9.27 -1.72 13.01
C LEU A 239 -8.74 -1.13 14.32
N ALA A 240 -9.19 0.07 14.69
CA ALA A 240 -8.82 0.69 15.98
C ALA A 240 -9.43 -0.08 17.17
N GLU A 241 -10.67 -0.57 17.03
CA GLU A 241 -11.30 -1.43 18.03
C GLU A 241 -10.61 -2.79 18.15
N ARG A 242 -10.26 -3.40 17.01
CA ARG A 242 -9.71 -4.76 16.95
C ARG A 242 -8.23 -4.86 17.30
N PHE A 243 -7.47 -3.80 17.02
CA PHE A 243 -6.03 -3.75 17.27
C PHE A 243 -5.67 -2.54 18.15
N PRO A 244 -6.21 -2.47 19.38
CA PRO A 244 -5.96 -1.35 20.26
C PRO A 244 -4.47 -1.27 20.60
N GLY A 245 -3.91 -0.06 20.53
CA GLY A 245 -2.49 0.18 20.81
C GLY A 245 -1.55 -0.06 19.62
N ALA A 246 -2.00 -0.67 18.53
CA ALA A 246 -1.17 -0.83 17.34
C ALA A 246 -0.81 0.54 16.72
N VAL A 247 0.39 0.65 16.16
CA VAL A 247 0.82 1.85 15.42
C VAL A 247 0.15 1.84 14.05
N ARG A 248 -0.58 2.92 13.74
CA ARG A 248 -1.40 3.01 12.53
C ARG A 248 -0.57 3.45 11.32
N LEU A 249 -0.13 2.51 10.50
CA LEU A 249 0.53 2.84 9.23
C LEU A 249 -0.50 3.24 8.16
N SER A 250 -0.03 3.93 7.12
CA SER A 250 -0.83 4.36 5.98
C SER A 250 0.00 4.40 4.71
N ILE A 251 -0.60 4.09 3.57
CA ILE A 251 0.03 4.29 2.26
C ILE A 251 -0.16 5.70 1.71
N HIS A 252 -0.93 6.54 2.39
CA HIS A 252 -1.13 7.95 2.01
C HIS A 252 -0.18 8.85 2.80
N PRO A 253 0.28 9.96 2.20
CA PRO A 253 0.98 10.99 2.94
C PRO A 253 0.12 11.52 4.09
N GLN A 254 0.73 11.72 5.26
CA GLN A 254 0.03 12.21 6.45
C GLN A 254 0.59 13.56 6.92
N PRO A 255 -0.22 14.39 7.60
CA PRO A 255 0.27 15.57 8.30
C PRO A 255 1.33 15.21 9.36
N CYS A 256 2.17 16.19 9.72
CA CYS A 256 3.16 16.01 10.78
C CYS A 256 2.47 15.67 12.12
N GLY A 257 2.95 14.64 12.83
CA GLY A 257 2.39 14.24 14.12
C GLY A 257 0.98 13.66 14.06
N ALA A 258 0.48 13.33 12.86
CA ALA A 258 -0.83 12.69 12.72
C ALA A 258 -0.87 11.31 13.37
N GLU A 259 -2.05 10.87 13.78
CA GLU A 259 -2.25 9.53 14.35
C GLU A 259 -1.91 8.40 13.36
N LYS A 260 -2.06 8.68 12.05
CA LYS A 260 -1.66 7.78 10.97
C LYS A 260 -0.24 8.13 10.53
N LEU A 261 0.58 7.11 10.33
CA LEU A 261 1.96 7.25 9.85
C LEU A 261 2.08 6.78 8.40
N GLY A 262 2.24 7.73 7.48
CA GLY A 262 2.51 7.42 6.08
C GLY A 262 3.84 6.69 5.91
N ILE A 263 3.88 5.59 5.16
CA ILE A 263 5.09 4.80 4.87
C ILE A 263 5.23 4.53 3.36
N HIS A 264 6.46 4.60 2.85
CA HIS A 264 6.80 4.13 1.51
C HIS A 264 6.94 2.61 1.50
N LEU A 265 6.44 1.96 0.45
CA LEU A 265 6.53 0.51 0.30
C LEU A 265 7.61 0.06 -0.68
N VAL A 266 7.84 0.87 -1.71
CA VAL A 266 8.85 0.65 -2.75
C VAL A 266 9.35 2.04 -3.17
N ASP A 267 10.58 2.10 -3.67
CA ASP A 267 11.13 3.33 -4.25
C ASP A 267 10.26 3.79 -5.43
N THR A 268 9.82 5.05 -5.35
CA THR A 268 8.95 5.67 -6.34
C THR A 268 9.23 7.18 -6.40
N PRO A 269 9.29 7.78 -7.60
CA PRO A 269 9.34 9.23 -7.75
C PRO A 269 7.98 9.89 -7.41
N ASP A 270 6.88 9.14 -7.50
CA ASP A 270 5.53 9.60 -7.18
C ASP A 270 5.09 9.08 -5.80
N ASN A 271 4.91 10.00 -4.85
CA ASN A 271 4.47 9.73 -3.48
C ASN A 271 3.02 9.23 -3.37
N TRP A 272 2.26 9.16 -4.46
CA TRP A 272 0.91 8.60 -4.48
C TRP A 272 0.84 7.23 -5.13
N LEU A 273 1.91 6.83 -5.83
CA LEU A 273 1.96 5.53 -6.49
C LEU A 273 2.05 4.40 -5.45
N THR A 274 1.27 3.36 -5.71
CA THR A 274 1.15 2.15 -4.87
C THR A 274 1.24 0.93 -5.78
N PRO A 275 1.74 -0.22 -5.28
CA PRO A 275 1.98 -1.42 -6.10
C PRO A 275 0.79 -1.88 -6.96
N TRP A 276 -0.43 -1.69 -6.44
CA TRP A 276 -1.66 -2.13 -7.11
C TRP A 276 -2.22 -1.12 -8.13
N HIS A 277 -1.55 0.01 -8.33
CA HIS A 277 -1.86 1.04 -9.35
C HIS A 277 -0.73 1.29 -10.33
N SER A 278 0.27 0.40 -10.35
CA SER A 278 1.51 0.58 -11.07
C SER A 278 2.12 -0.74 -11.50
N VAL A 279 3.30 -0.64 -12.11
CA VAL A 279 4.17 -1.77 -12.43
C VAL A 279 5.55 -1.55 -11.82
N ALA A 280 6.25 -2.63 -11.49
CA ALA A 280 7.67 -2.56 -11.20
C ALA A 280 8.45 -2.45 -12.53
N LEU A 281 9.46 -1.57 -12.55
CA LEU A 281 10.43 -1.45 -13.64
C LEU A 281 11.82 -1.80 -13.10
N ASP A 282 12.44 -2.85 -13.66
CA ASP A 282 13.84 -3.17 -13.41
C ASP A 282 14.72 -2.11 -14.08
N THR A 283 15.54 -1.46 -13.26
CA THR A 283 16.49 -0.42 -13.67
C THR A 283 17.92 -0.95 -13.82
N GLY A 284 18.10 -2.26 -13.67
CA GLY A 284 19.36 -2.98 -13.73
C GLY A 284 19.97 -3.23 -12.36
N GLY A 285 20.85 -4.24 -12.29
CA GLY A 285 21.58 -4.58 -11.05
C GLY A 285 20.67 -5.01 -9.89
N GLY A 286 19.50 -5.58 -10.19
CA GLY A 286 18.52 -6.03 -9.19
C GLY A 286 17.74 -4.90 -8.53
N ARG A 287 17.74 -3.68 -9.10
CA ARG A 287 17.03 -2.53 -8.57
C ARG A 287 15.74 -2.27 -9.31
N TYR A 288 14.67 -2.03 -8.56
CA TYR A 288 13.34 -1.79 -9.09
C TYR A 288 12.80 -0.45 -8.63
N VAL A 289 11.99 0.18 -9.47
CA VAL A 289 11.18 1.36 -9.14
C VAL A 289 9.74 1.12 -9.53
N LEU A 290 8.80 1.73 -8.80
CA LEU A 290 7.40 1.77 -9.26
C LEU A 290 7.23 2.93 -10.24
N VAL A 291 6.60 2.62 -11.38
CA VAL A 291 6.24 3.60 -12.42
C VAL A 291 4.85 3.32 -12.95
N LYS A 292 4.25 4.28 -13.64
CA LYS A 292 3.04 4.01 -14.42
C LYS A 292 3.38 3.04 -15.54
N ARG A 293 2.45 2.14 -15.90
CA ARG A 293 2.66 1.20 -17.00
C ARG A 293 2.99 1.92 -18.32
N SER A 294 2.27 2.98 -18.65
CA SER A 294 2.54 3.79 -19.85
C SER A 294 3.95 4.37 -19.86
N GLU A 295 4.46 4.78 -18.70
CA GLU A 295 5.82 5.30 -18.56
C GLU A 295 6.88 4.20 -18.77
N ALA A 296 6.64 2.97 -18.32
CA ALA A 296 7.52 1.84 -18.62
C ALA A 296 7.55 1.54 -20.13
N GLU A 297 6.39 1.55 -20.78
CA GLU A 297 6.24 1.33 -22.23
C GLU A 297 6.91 2.45 -23.04
N GLU A 298 6.72 3.72 -22.67
CA GLU A 298 7.38 4.89 -23.28
C GLU A 298 8.91 4.85 -23.15
N ARG A 299 9.44 4.22 -22.09
CA ARG A 299 10.88 4.00 -21.89
C ARG A 299 11.44 2.83 -22.69
N GLY A 300 10.62 2.19 -23.53
CA GLY A 300 10.99 1.03 -24.35
C GLY A 300 11.25 -0.23 -23.52
N ALA A 301 10.68 -0.32 -22.32
CA ALA A 301 10.77 -1.54 -21.51
C ALA A 301 9.76 -2.59 -22.00
N GLU A 302 10.10 -3.86 -21.83
CA GLU A 302 9.26 -4.99 -22.22
C GLU A 302 8.81 -5.78 -20.99
N PRO A 303 7.60 -6.39 -21.02
CA PRO A 303 7.11 -7.20 -19.92
C PRO A 303 7.92 -8.49 -19.78
N VAL A 304 8.44 -8.73 -18.59
CA VAL A 304 9.11 -9.97 -18.20
C VAL A 304 8.07 -10.93 -17.63
N LEU A 305 8.11 -12.18 -18.10
CA LEU A 305 7.28 -13.26 -17.56
C LEU A 305 8.01 -13.98 -16.42
N ALA A 306 7.28 -14.28 -15.35
CA ALA A 306 7.69 -15.20 -14.30
C ALA A 306 6.57 -16.23 -14.11
N ASP A 307 6.91 -17.52 -14.10
CA ASP A 307 5.95 -18.62 -14.01
C ASP A 307 4.79 -18.51 -15.02
N GLY A 308 5.11 -18.12 -16.25
CA GLY A 308 4.13 -17.95 -17.33
C GLY A 308 3.19 -16.75 -17.20
N ARG A 309 3.40 -15.86 -16.21
CA ARG A 309 2.58 -14.66 -15.98
C ARG A 309 3.43 -13.39 -16.08
N PRO A 310 2.89 -12.26 -16.57
CA PRO A 310 3.57 -10.97 -16.50
C PRO A 310 3.95 -10.60 -15.06
N SER A 311 5.22 -10.21 -14.86
CA SER A 311 5.81 -9.96 -13.54
C SER A 311 6.17 -8.49 -13.33
N HIS A 312 6.92 -7.93 -14.27
CA HIS A 312 7.44 -6.55 -14.24
C HIS A 312 7.85 -6.13 -15.64
N TYR A 313 8.30 -4.90 -15.80
CA TYR A 313 8.96 -4.42 -17.01
C TYR A 313 10.48 -4.38 -16.82
N ALA A 314 11.24 -4.68 -17.87
CA ALA A 314 12.70 -4.51 -17.90
C ALA A 314 13.13 -3.93 -19.25
N ARG A 315 14.28 -3.24 -19.27
CA ARG A 315 14.87 -2.84 -20.55
C ARG A 315 15.36 -4.07 -21.31
N PRO A 316 15.17 -4.15 -22.63
CA PRO A 316 15.80 -5.18 -23.45
C PRO A 316 17.30 -5.17 -23.21
N ALA A 317 17.91 -6.35 -23.11
CA ALA A 317 19.38 -6.43 -23.12
C ALA A 317 19.89 -5.81 -24.45
N PRO A 318 20.99 -5.04 -24.42
CA PRO A 318 21.57 -4.54 -25.66
C PRO A 318 21.85 -5.73 -26.57
N ALA A 319 21.35 -5.67 -27.82
CA ALA A 319 21.62 -6.70 -28.80
C ALA A 319 23.14 -6.90 -28.88
N LEU A 320 23.60 -8.14 -28.70
CA LEU A 320 24.99 -8.50 -28.95
C LEU A 320 25.26 -8.17 -30.42
N VAL A 321 25.98 -7.07 -30.66
CA VAL A 321 26.51 -6.78 -31.99
C VAL A 321 27.58 -7.84 -32.23
N THR A 322 27.21 -8.92 -32.90
CA THR A 322 28.17 -9.85 -33.47
C THR A 322 28.93 -9.07 -34.53
N ALA A 323 30.12 -8.59 -34.20
CA ALA A 323 31.05 -8.06 -35.18
C ALA A 323 31.26 -9.15 -36.24
N ALA A 324 30.85 -8.89 -37.47
CA ALA A 324 31.11 -9.79 -38.59
C ALA A 324 32.62 -10.02 -38.66
N ALA A 325 33.03 -11.29 -38.62
CA ALA A 325 34.43 -11.64 -38.80
C ALA A 325 34.92 -11.07 -40.15
N PRO A 326 36.12 -10.47 -40.21
CA PRO A 326 36.65 -9.98 -41.47
C PRO A 326 36.79 -11.16 -42.43
N VAL A 327 36.17 -11.03 -43.61
CA VAL A 327 36.32 -12.00 -44.69
C VAL A 327 37.79 -11.99 -45.10
N ALA A 328 38.49 -13.09 -44.82
CA ALA A 328 39.85 -13.30 -45.29
C ALA A 328 39.82 -13.41 -46.83
N VAL A 329 40.44 -12.44 -47.50
CA VAL A 329 40.72 -12.50 -48.94
C VAL A 329 41.87 -13.51 -49.13
N PRO A 330 41.71 -14.56 -49.95
CA PRO A 330 42.81 -15.48 -50.22
C PRO A 330 43.85 -14.79 -51.10
N ALA A 331 45.10 -14.83 -50.67
CA ALA A 331 46.25 -14.36 -51.46
C ALA A 331 46.46 -15.28 -52.68
N ALA A 332 46.66 -14.67 -53.84
CA ALA A 332 47.18 -15.32 -55.05
C ALA A 332 48.70 -15.20 -55.07
#